data_AF-A0A3N4MBG3-F1
#
_entry.id   AF-A0A3N4MBG3-F1
#
_cell.length_a   1.000
_cell.length_b   1.000
_cell.length_c   1.000
_cell.angle_alpha   90.00
_cell.angle_beta   90.00
_cell.angle_gamma   90.00
#
_symmetry.space_group_name_H-M   'P 1'
#
loop_
_entity.id
_entity.type
_entity.pdbx_description
1 polymer ?
#
loop_
_entity_poly.entity_id
_entity_poly.type
_entity_poly.pdbx_seq_one_letter_code
_entity_poly.pdbx_strand_id
1 'polypeptide(L)'
;MPTDQDTRKRRECTTVERVRIIELNAQGFSRRAIAKKTEIPRSTVQRVIQEWNAQQNLKADSRSGRPTTLSLRDKRHLYRLSDSDP
;
A
#
# COMPACT_ATOMS: atom_id res chain seq x y z
N MET A 1 -1.01 5.07 -9.71
CA MET A 1 -0.81 5.68 -8.39
C MET A 1 -1.19 7.14 -8.52
N PRO A 2 -1.89 7.74 -7.56
CA PRO A 2 -2.10 9.19 -7.53
C PRO A 2 -0.77 9.92 -7.52
N THR A 3 -0.77 11.12 -8.08
CA THR A 3 0.37 12.03 -8.04
C THR A 3 0.07 13.10 -7.01
N ASP A 4 1.03 13.35 -6.14
CA ASP A 4 0.98 14.44 -5.19
C ASP A 4 1.05 15.79 -5.93
N GLN A 5 0.16 16.73 -5.62
CA GLN A 5 0.06 17.98 -6.39
C GLN A 5 1.23 18.93 -6.13
N ASP A 6 1.72 18.98 -4.89
CA ASP A 6 2.81 19.88 -4.48
C ASP A 6 4.16 19.38 -4.99
N THR A 7 4.42 18.08 -4.83
CA THR A 7 5.73 17.49 -5.15
C THR A 7 5.80 16.87 -6.54
N ARG A 8 4.66 16.69 -7.23
CA ARG A 8 4.52 15.93 -8.49
C ARG A 8 5.03 14.48 -8.41
N LYS A 9 5.29 13.96 -7.20
CA LYS A 9 5.77 12.59 -7.00
C LYS A 9 4.60 11.64 -6.91
N ARG A 10 4.81 10.39 -7.34
CA ARG A 10 3.81 9.32 -7.17
C ARG A 10 3.72 8.97 -5.68
N ARG A 11 2.49 8.83 -5.18
CA ARG A 11 2.21 8.37 -3.82
C ARG A 11 1.22 7.21 -3.82
N GLU A 12 1.12 6.52 -2.69
CA GLU A 12 0.04 5.55 -2.49
C GLU A 12 -1.31 6.26 -2.35
N CYS A 13 -2.39 5.51 -2.62
CA CYS A 13 -3.74 6.00 -2.32
C CYS A 13 -3.90 6.14 -0.81
N THR A 14 -4.41 7.28 -0.37
CA THR A 14 -4.82 7.50 1.01
C THR A 14 -6.01 6.61 1.35
N THR A 15 -6.26 6.41 2.65
CA THR A 15 -7.43 5.66 3.11
C THR A 15 -8.74 6.27 2.59
N VAL A 16 -8.86 7.60 2.59
CA VAL A 16 -10.05 8.31 2.10
C VAL A 16 -10.28 8.04 0.61
N GLU A 17 -9.23 8.12 -0.21
CA GLU A 17 -9.32 7.80 -1.64
C GLU A 17 -9.72 6.34 -1.89
N ARG A 18 -9.19 5.41 -1.08
CA ARG A 18 -9.53 3.98 -1.17
C ARG A 18 -10.99 3.74 -0.81
N VAL A 19 -11.46 4.30 0.30
CA VAL A 19 -12.87 4.25 0.71
C VAL A 19 -13.76 4.76 -0.42
N ARG A 20 -13.44 5.92 -1.00
CA ARG A 20 -14.23 6.48 -2.10
C ARG A 20 -14.28 5.58 -3.33
N ILE A 21 -13.17 4.92 -3.69
CA ILE A 21 -13.14 3.94 -4.78
C ILE A 21 -14.06 2.75 -4.47
N ILE A 22 -13.99 2.21 -3.24
CA ILE A 22 -14.77 1.05 -2.82
C ILE A 22 -16.26 1.37 -2.80
N GLU A 23 -16.66 2.53 -2.26
CA GLU A 23 -18.05 3.02 -2.28
C GLU A 23 -18.61 3.10 -3.70
N LEU A 24 -17.89 3.74 -4.62
CA LEU A 24 -18.33 3.88 -6.01
C LEU A 24 -18.40 2.52 -6.71
N ASN A 25 -17.51 1.59 -6.39
CA ASN A 25 -17.57 0.23 -6.91
C ASN A 25 -18.80 -0.52 -6.37
N ALA A 26 -19.13 -0.36 -5.09
CA ALA A 26 -20.33 -0.94 -4.47
C ALA A 26 -21.63 -0.36 -5.08
N GLN A 27 -21.61 0.90 -5.49
CA GLN A 27 -22.70 1.54 -6.24
C GLN A 27 -22.83 1.08 -7.71
N GLY A 28 -21.96 0.17 -8.17
CA GLY A 28 -22.01 -0.39 -9.53
C GLY A 28 -21.36 0.46 -10.61
N PHE A 29 -20.59 1.50 -10.26
CA PHE A 29 -19.89 2.30 -11.26
C PHE A 29 -18.79 1.49 -11.96
N SER A 30 -18.65 1.66 -13.28
CA SER A 30 -17.54 1.05 -14.01
C SER A 30 -16.19 1.63 -13.58
N ARG A 31 -15.12 0.82 -13.63
CA ARG A 31 -13.75 1.27 -13.28
C ARG A 31 -13.30 2.52 -14.03
N ARG A 32 -13.75 2.71 -15.29
CA ARG A 32 -13.48 3.91 -16.08
C ARG A 32 -14.21 5.13 -15.52
N ALA A 33 -15.47 4.98 -15.10
CA ALA A 33 -16.24 6.05 -14.49
C ALA A 33 -15.67 6.44 -13.12
N ILE A 34 -15.26 5.45 -12.32
CA ILE A 34 -14.60 5.69 -11.03
C ILE A 34 -13.31 6.50 -11.23
N ALA A 35 -12.46 6.09 -12.16
CA ALA A 35 -11.21 6.80 -12.46
C ALA A 35 -11.44 8.27 -12.86
N LYS A 36 -12.49 8.56 -13.64
CA LYS A 36 -12.87 9.93 -13.97
C LYS A 36 -13.37 10.71 -12.75
N LYS A 37 -14.19 10.09 -11.90
CA LYS A 37 -14.78 10.73 -10.71
C LYS A 37 -13.77 11.00 -9.59
N THR A 38 -12.77 10.15 -9.44
CA THR A 38 -11.76 10.26 -8.38
C THR A 38 -10.45 10.87 -8.86
N GLU A 39 -10.30 11.10 -10.17
CA GLU A 39 -9.04 11.51 -10.81
C GLU A 39 -7.87 10.55 -10.57
N ILE A 40 -8.17 9.31 -10.18
CA ILE A 40 -7.18 8.27 -9.92
C ILE A 40 -7.02 7.39 -11.17
N PRO A 41 -5.80 7.06 -11.60
CA PRO A 41 -5.59 6.20 -12.76
C PRO A 41 -6.36 4.88 -12.67
N ARG A 42 -6.99 4.45 -13.77
CA ARG A 42 -7.80 3.22 -13.85
C ARG A 42 -7.09 1.98 -13.31
N SER A 43 -5.79 1.84 -13.59
CA SER A 43 -4.98 0.71 -13.10
C SER A 43 -4.92 0.67 -11.57
N THR A 44 -4.94 1.84 -10.92
CA THR A 44 -4.92 1.95 -9.46
C THR A 44 -6.29 1.66 -8.87
N VAL A 45 -7.36 2.15 -9.50
CA VAL A 45 -8.74 1.77 -9.15
C VAL A 45 -8.90 0.25 -9.18
N GLN A 46 -8.44 -0.40 -10.25
CA GLN A 46 -8.49 -1.86 -10.35
C GLN A 46 -7.71 -2.55 -9.23
N ARG A 47 -6.47 -2.10 -8.96
CA ARG A 47 -5.65 -2.66 -7.88
C ARG A 47 -6.34 -2.55 -6.52
N VAL A 48 -6.87 -1.38 -6.18
CA VAL A 48 -7.57 -1.14 -4.90
C VAL A 48 -8.77 -2.08 -4.75
N ILE A 49 -9.57 -2.27 -5.82
CA ILE A 49 -10.71 -3.18 -5.80
C ILE A 49 -10.25 -4.64 -5.62
N GLN A 50 -9.17 -5.05 -6.27
CA GLN A 50 -8.61 -6.40 -6.12
C GLN A 50 -8.10 -6.65 -4.70
N GLU A 51 -7.35 -5.71 -4.12
CA GLU A 51 -6.87 -5.79 -2.74
C GLU A 51 -8.04 -5.83 -1.74
N TRP A 52 -9.06 -4.98 -1.95
CA TRP A 52 -10.27 -4.99 -1.12
C TRP A 52 -10.97 -6.35 -1.17
N ASN A 53 -11.19 -6.91 -2.36
CA ASN A 53 -11.85 -8.21 -2.50
C ASN A 53 -11.04 -9.36 -1.87
N ALA A 54 -9.71 -9.27 -1.85
CA ALA A 54 -8.85 -10.32 -1.30
C ALA A 54 -8.71 -10.26 0.22
N GLN A 55 -8.52 -9.07 0.79
CA GLN A 55 -8.11 -8.89 2.20
C GLN A 55 -9.07 -8.04 3.02
N GLN A 56 -10.03 -7.35 2.38
CA GLN A 56 -10.92 -6.36 3.02
C GLN A 56 -10.14 -5.29 3.82
N ASN A 57 -8.95 -4.89 3.32
CA ASN A 57 -8.10 -3.91 3.98
C ASN A 57 -8.21 -2.50 3.35
N LEU A 58 -8.49 -1.51 4.20
CA LEU A 58 -8.59 -0.10 3.81
C LEU A 58 -7.24 0.60 3.74
N LYS A 59 -6.19 0.03 4.35
CA LYS A 59 -4.83 0.56 4.25
C LYS A 59 -4.08 -0.10 3.10
N ALA A 60 -3.16 0.64 2.49
CA ALA A 60 -2.22 0.05 1.55
C ALA A 60 -1.23 -0.84 2.31
N ASP A 61 -0.90 -2.00 1.75
CA ASP A 61 0.09 -2.90 2.35
C ASP A 61 1.46 -2.22 2.42
N SER A 62 2.17 -2.49 3.52
CA SER A 62 3.56 -2.07 3.66
C SER A 62 4.41 -2.75 2.58
N ARG A 63 5.23 -1.97 1.89
CA ARG A 63 6.21 -2.56 0.97
C ARG A 63 7.23 -3.35 1.79
N SER A 64 7.43 -4.62 1.43
CA SER A 64 8.37 -5.52 2.11
C SER A 64 9.81 -5.00 2.12
N GLY A 65 10.15 -4.04 1.26
CA GLY A 65 11.47 -3.44 1.17
C GLY A 65 12.52 -4.45 0.70
N ARG A 66 13.79 -4.05 0.81
CA ARG A 66 14.90 -4.98 0.58
C ARG A 66 14.97 -5.94 1.79
N PRO A 67 15.02 -7.27 1.58
CA PRO A 67 15.22 -8.19 2.68
C PRO A 67 16.51 -7.87 3.43
N THR A 68 16.49 -8.00 4.75
CA THR A 68 17.65 -7.70 5.59
C THR A 68 18.75 -8.74 5.39
N THR A 69 20.01 -8.29 5.24
CA THR A 69 21.17 -9.17 5.10
C THR A 69 21.33 -10.12 6.28
N LEU A 70 21.05 -9.64 7.49
CA LEU A 70 21.14 -10.43 8.70
C LEU A 70 19.82 -11.15 8.96
N SER A 71 19.90 -12.48 9.10
CA SER A 71 18.78 -13.28 9.57
C SER A 71 18.50 -12.98 11.04
N LEU A 72 17.34 -13.43 11.54
CA LEU A 72 17.02 -13.35 12.96
C LEU A 72 18.04 -14.11 13.82
N ARG A 73 18.62 -15.20 13.30
CA ARG A 73 19.66 -15.98 13.96
C ARG A 73 20.95 -15.16 14.11
N ASP A 74 21.36 -14.47 13.06
CA ASP A 74 22.58 -13.67 13.07
C ASP A 74 22.46 -12.52 14.07
N LYS A 75 21.31 -11.83 14.07
CA LYS A 75 21.02 -10.78 15.06
C LYS A 75 21.09 -11.31 16.50
N ARG A 76 20.47 -12.47 16.77
CA ARG A 76 20.53 -13.11 18.10
C ARG A 76 21.94 -13.50 18.50
N HIS A 77 22.75 -13.94 17.55
CA HIS A 77 24.14 -14.28 17.83
C HIS A 77 24.96 -13.03 18.19
N LEU A 78 24.80 -11.94 17.43
CA LEU A 78 25.46 -10.66 17.70
C LEU A 78 25.08 -10.09 19.08
N TYR A 79 23.79 -10.13 19.45
CA TYR A 79 23.37 -9.68 20.79
C TYR A 79 24.01 -10.49 21.92
N ARG A 80 24.18 -11.81 21.76
CA ARG A 80 24.85 -12.63 22.77
C ARG A 80 26.33 -12.32 22.89
N LEU A 81 26.99 -12.04 21.76
CA LEU A 81 28.39 -11.64 21.77
C LEU A 81 28.57 -10.31 22.49
N SER A 82 27.70 -9.31 22.23
CA SER A 82 27.76 -8.03 22.95
C SER A 82 27.48 -8.14 24.44
N ASP A 83 26.58 -9.04 24.85
CA ASP A 83 26.29 -9.25 26.28
C ASP A 83 27.40 -10.02 27.01
N SER A 84 28.23 -10.78 26.27
CA SER A 84 29.32 -11.58 26.86
C SER A 84 30.62 -10.79 27.00
N ASP A 85 30.85 -9.77 26.16
CA ASP A 85 32.00 -8.87 26.18
C ASP A 85 31.52 -7.39 26.11
N PRO A 86 31.15 -6.77 27.26
CA PRO A 86 30.60 -5.41 27.32
C PRO A 86 31.63 -4.29 27.08
#